data_AF-A0A7J7R7F1-F1
#
_entry.id   AF-A0A7J7R7F1-F1
#
_cell.length_a   1.000
_cell.length_b   1.000
_cell.length_c   1.000
_cell.angle_alpha   90.00
_cell.angle_beta   90.00
_cell.angle_gamma   90.00
#
_symmetry.space_group_name_H-M   'P 1'
#
loop_
_entity.id
_entity.type
_entity.pdbx_description
1 polymer ?
#
loop_
_entity_poly.entity_id
_entity_poly.type
_entity_poly.pdbx_seq_one_letter_code
_entity_poly.pdbx_strand_id
1 'polypeptide(L)'
;MEQDDPAEALTELRERKPSRLELLQVAAGSGLAAYAVWALLLQPGFRRVPLRLQVPYVGASVRQVEHVLSLLRGRSGKLVDLGSGDGRIVLAAHRCGLRPAVGYELNPWLVGLARLHAWRAGCAGSVCYHREDLWKVTWGVLDSFRPHT
;
A
#
# COMPACT_ATOMS: atom_id res chain seq x y z
N MET A 1 66.48 -9.62 -6.74
CA MET A 1 65.00 -9.59 -6.74
C MET A 1 64.64 -8.29 -7.41
N GLU A 2 64.35 -8.36 -8.71
CA GLU A 2 63.95 -7.20 -9.51
C GLU A 2 62.54 -6.83 -9.07
N GLN A 3 62.36 -5.56 -8.68
CA GLN A 3 61.09 -5.05 -8.23
C GLN A 3 60.31 -4.65 -9.49
N ASP A 4 59.35 -5.48 -9.91
CA ASP A 4 58.48 -5.14 -11.04
C ASP A 4 57.80 -3.79 -10.75
N ASP A 5 58.09 -2.79 -11.60
CA ASP A 5 57.54 -1.44 -11.46
C ASP A 5 56.02 -1.51 -11.67
N PRO A 6 55.18 -1.08 -10.70
CA PRO A 6 53.74 -1.07 -10.86
C PRO A 6 53.28 -0.22 -12.05
N ALA A 7 54.07 0.79 -12.47
CA ALA A 7 53.78 1.56 -13.65
C ALA A 7 53.90 0.72 -14.94
N GLU A 8 54.91 -0.14 -15.02
CA GLU A 8 55.15 -1.02 -16.17
C GLU A 8 54.05 -2.09 -16.27
N ALA A 9 53.67 -2.69 -15.15
CA ALA A 9 52.54 -3.63 -15.08
C ALA A 9 51.19 -3.01 -15.49
N LEU A 10 50.93 -1.75 -15.11
CA LEU A 10 49.73 -1.02 -15.52
C LEU A 10 49.75 -0.57 -16.98
N THR A 11 50.93 -0.54 -17.61
CA THR A 11 51.12 -0.22 -19.02
C THR A 11 50.91 -1.47 -19.88
N GLU A 12 51.48 -2.61 -19.46
CA GLU A 12 51.23 -3.94 -20.03
C GLU A 12 49.75 -4.33 -20.00
N LEU A 13 49.06 -4.11 -18.86
CA LEU A 13 47.61 -4.36 -18.74
C LEU A 13 46.76 -3.48 -19.68
N ARG A 14 47.27 -2.31 -20.08
CA ARG A 14 46.58 -1.34 -20.95
C ARG A 14 46.79 -1.63 -22.43
N GLU A 15 47.95 -2.18 -22.80
CA GLU A 15 48.23 -2.62 -24.16
C GLU A 15 47.59 -3.98 -24.48
N ARG A 16 47.28 -4.79 -23.45
CA ARG A 16 46.59 -6.06 -23.60
C ARG A 16 45.16 -5.87 -24.11
N LYS A 17 44.88 -6.30 -25.34
CA LYS A 17 43.51 -6.36 -25.89
C LYS A 17 42.71 -7.44 -25.17
N PRO A 18 41.59 -7.11 -24.50
CA PRO A 18 40.81 -8.09 -23.77
C PRO A 18 40.14 -9.05 -24.73
N SER A 19 40.13 -10.33 -24.34
CA SER A 19 39.44 -11.37 -25.09
C SER A 19 37.91 -11.17 -25.02
N ARG A 20 37.19 -11.69 -26.03
CA ARG A 20 35.71 -11.63 -26.05
C ARG A 20 35.07 -12.26 -24.81
N LEU A 21 35.74 -13.23 -24.22
CA LEU A 21 35.28 -13.95 -23.03
C LEU A 21 35.46 -13.12 -21.75
N GLU A 22 36.58 -12.40 -21.63
CA GLU A 22 36.80 -11.43 -20.54
C GLU A 22 35.81 -10.27 -20.62
N LEU A 23 35.53 -9.76 -21.82
CA LEU A 23 34.51 -8.72 -22.03
C LEU A 23 33.11 -9.21 -21.61
N LEU A 24 32.76 -10.45 -21.95
CA LEU A 24 31.49 -11.06 -21.55
C LEU A 24 31.39 -11.22 -20.03
N GLN A 25 32.47 -11.63 -19.36
CA GLN A 25 32.53 -11.77 -17.91
C GLN A 25 32.38 -10.43 -17.20
N VAL A 26 33.04 -9.38 -17.70
CA VAL A 26 32.91 -8.02 -17.16
C VAL A 26 31.49 -7.50 -17.35
N ALA A 27 30.88 -7.70 -18.52
CA ALA A 27 29.50 -7.30 -18.78
C ALA A 27 28.50 -8.04 -17.88
N ALA A 28 28.66 -9.36 -17.72
CA ALA A 28 27.82 -10.16 -16.85
C ALA A 28 27.98 -9.77 -15.36
N GLY A 29 29.22 -9.58 -14.90
CA GLY A 29 29.52 -9.20 -13.52
C GLY A 29 29.01 -7.80 -13.16
N SER A 30 29.21 -6.82 -14.05
CA SER A 30 28.68 -5.47 -13.88
C SER A 30 27.15 -5.43 -13.92
N GLY A 31 26.52 -6.21 -14.79
CA GLY A 31 25.07 -6.36 -14.82
C GLY A 31 24.51 -6.97 -13.53
N LEU A 32 25.15 -8.03 -13.01
CA LEU A 32 24.76 -8.65 -11.75
C LEU A 32 24.92 -7.69 -10.55
N ALA A 33 26.03 -6.95 -10.51
CA ALA A 33 26.27 -5.95 -9.47
C ALA A 33 25.25 -4.81 -9.51
N ALA A 34 24.96 -4.27 -10.70
CA ALA A 34 23.93 -3.25 -10.88
C ALA A 34 22.54 -3.75 -10.46
N TYR A 35 22.19 -4.99 -10.81
CA TYR A 35 20.93 -5.61 -10.39
C TYR A 35 20.86 -5.78 -8.87
N ALA A 36 21.95 -6.23 -8.22
CA ALA A 36 22.01 -6.38 -6.77
C ALA A 36 21.84 -5.05 -6.03
N VAL A 37 22.49 -3.98 -6.52
CA VAL A 37 22.34 -2.63 -5.97
C VAL A 37 20.91 -2.11 -6.14
N TRP A 38 20.35 -2.24 -7.35
CA TRP A 38 18.96 -1.89 -7.63
C TRP A 38 17.98 -2.65 -6.70
N ALA A 39 18.20 -3.96 -6.55
CA ALA A 39 17.38 -4.81 -5.70
C ALA A 39 17.50 -4.39 -4.22
N LEU A 40 18.70 -4.14 -3.72
CA LEU A 40 18.90 -3.78 -2.32
C LEU A 40 18.33 -2.40 -1.96
N LEU A 41 18.42 -1.43 -2.88
CA LEU A 41 17.92 -0.08 -2.67
C LEU A 41 16.38 0.03 -2.81
N LEU A 42 15.78 -0.68 -3.77
CA LEU A 42 14.36 -0.51 -4.10
C LEU A 42 13.45 -1.62 -3.52
N GLN A 43 13.97 -2.82 -3.24
CA GLN A 43 13.14 -3.90 -2.67
C GLN A 43 12.74 -3.78 -1.18
N PRO A 44 13.36 -2.96 -0.29
CA PRO A 44 12.91 -2.88 1.11
C PRO A 44 11.44 -2.43 1.24
N GLY A 45 10.93 -1.68 0.25
CA GLY A 45 9.53 -1.28 0.16
C GLY A 45 8.59 -2.38 -0.37
N PHE A 46 9.07 -3.23 -1.28
CA PHE A 46 8.24 -4.23 -1.97
C PHE A 46 8.13 -5.58 -1.22
N ARG A 47 9.12 -5.92 -0.37
CA ARG A 47 9.14 -7.17 0.41
C ARG A 47 8.13 -7.21 1.57
N ARG A 48 7.51 -6.07 1.91
CA ARG A 48 6.55 -5.96 3.03
C ARG A 48 5.09 -6.07 2.62
N VAL A 49 4.78 -6.27 1.34
CA VAL A 49 3.39 -6.53 0.93
C VAL A 49 3.15 -8.03 0.97
N PRO A 50 2.38 -8.56 1.93
CA PRO A 50 1.99 -9.96 1.89
C PRO A 50 1.11 -10.19 0.66
N LEU A 51 1.71 -10.71 -0.42
CA LEU A 51 1.04 -11.13 -1.66
C LEU A 51 0.01 -12.24 -1.46
N ARG A 52 -0.21 -12.71 -0.23
CA ARG A 52 -0.97 -13.92 0.09
C ARG A 52 -2.37 -13.69 0.67
N LEU A 53 -2.84 -12.45 0.81
CA LEU A 53 -4.17 -12.18 1.35
C LEU A 53 -4.86 -10.98 0.71
N GLN A 54 -4.78 -10.84 -0.62
CA GLN A 54 -5.58 -9.86 -1.36
C GLN A 54 -6.76 -10.59 -1.99
N VAL A 55 -7.90 -10.60 -1.28
CA VAL A 55 -9.18 -10.83 -1.94
C VAL A 55 -9.30 -9.71 -2.99
N PRO A 56 -9.54 -10.03 -4.28
CA PRO A 56 -9.66 -9.00 -5.31
C PRO A 56 -10.78 -8.02 -4.92
N TYR A 57 -10.46 -6.73 -4.95
CA TYR A 57 -11.45 -5.68 -4.66
C TYR A 57 -12.52 -5.69 -5.74
N VAL A 58 -13.73 -6.08 -5.36
CA VAL A 58 -14.93 -5.98 -6.19
C VAL A 58 -15.84 -4.94 -5.55
N GLY A 59 -15.81 -3.72 -6.08
CA GLY A 59 -16.64 -2.63 -5.57
C GLY A 59 -18.12 -2.93 -5.81
N ALA A 60 -18.94 -2.80 -4.77
CA ALA A 60 -20.40 -2.96 -4.88
C ALA A 60 -20.98 -1.95 -5.87
N SER A 61 -21.85 -2.39 -6.78
CA SER A 61 -22.53 -1.49 -7.72
C SER A 61 -23.36 -0.42 -7.00
N VAL A 62 -23.58 0.72 -7.65
CA VAL A 62 -24.38 1.83 -7.07
C VAL A 62 -25.75 1.35 -6.61
N ARG A 63 -26.40 0.47 -7.39
CA ARG A 63 -27.70 -0.14 -7.05
C ARG A 63 -27.64 -1.00 -5.78
N GLN A 64 -26.55 -1.75 -5.59
CA GLN A 64 -26.36 -2.55 -4.37
C GLN A 64 -26.17 -1.65 -3.15
N VAL A 65 -25.41 -0.57 -3.29
CA VAL A 65 -25.25 0.43 -2.23
C VAL A 65 -26.60 1.06 -1.88
N GLU A 66 -27.41 1.43 -2.88
CA GLU A 66 -28.75 1.98 -2.65
C GLU A 66 -29.69 1.01 -1.93
N HIS A 67 -29.66 -0.28 -2.26
CA HIS A 67 -30.43 -1.30 -1.53
C HIS A 67 -29.97 -1.45 -0.09
N VAL A 68 -28.66 -1.43 0.18
CA VAL A 68 -28.16 -1.49 1.56
C VAL A 68 -28.59 -0.23 2.32
N LEU A 69 -28.49 0.94 1.71
CA LEU A 69 -28.91 2.19 2.33
C LEU A 69 -30.41 2.26 2.54
N SER A 70 -31.23 1.68 1.65
CA SER A 70 -32.69 1.64 1.83
C SER A 70 -33.08 0.81 3.05
N LEU A 71 -32.36 -0.29 3.33
CA LEU A 71 -32.51 -1.07 4.57
C LEU A 71 -32.08 -0.29 5.82
N LEU A 72 -31.17 0.67 5.66
CA LEU A 72 -30.66 1.51 6.74
C LEU A 72 -31.46 2.82 6.91
N ARG A 73 -32.38 3.15 5.99
CA ARG A 73 -33.20 4.37 6.09
C ARG A 73 -34.06 4.35 7.35
N GLY A 74 -34.11 5.49 8.03
CA GLY A 74 -34.86 5.65 9.28
C GLY A 74 -34.14 5.10 10.51
N ARG A 75 -32.98 4.45 10.36
CA ARG A 75 -32.12 4.10 11.50
C ARG A 75 -31.21 5.28 11.83
N SER A 76 -31.06 5.54 13.11
CA SER A 76 -30.07 6.47 13.67
C SER A 76 -29.07 5.69 14.52
N GLY A 77 -27.82 6.14 14.54
CA GLY A 77 -26.78 5.54 15.35
C GLY A 77 -25.47 5.30 14.60
N LYS A 78 -24.58 4.54 15.25
CA LYS A 78 -23.23 4.23 14.76
C LYS A 78 -23.31 3.22 13.62
N LEU A 79 -22.57 3.45 12.53
CA LEU A 79 -22.35 2.47 11.48
C LEU A 79 -20.88 2.13 11.39
N VAL A 80 -20.59 0.83 11.33
CA VAL A 80 -19.26 0.31 11.02
C VAL A 80 -19.33 -0.53 9.76
N ASP A 81 -18.51 -0.19 8.77
CA ASP A 81 -18.37 -0.93 7.52
C ASP A 81 -17.08 -1.76 7.56
N LEU A 82 -17.22 -3.08 7.49
CA LEU A 82 -16.11 -4.03 7.59
C LEU A 82 -15.67 -4.42 6.18
N GLY A 83 -14.47 -4.00 5.78
CA GLY A 83 -14.01 -4.12 4.39
C GLY A 83 -14.54 -2.98 3.52
N SER A 84 -14.39 -1.74 3.98
CA SER A 84 -15.02 -0.57 3.35
C SER A 84 -14.54 -0.26 1.93
N GLY A 85 -13.41 -0.84 1.51
CA GLY A 85 -12.85 -0.62 0.17
C GLY A 85 -12.60 0.86 -0.12
N ASP A 86 -13.29 1.41 -1.11
CA ASP A 86 -13.19 2.82 -1.50
C ASP A 86 -14.06 3.80 -0.68
N GLY A 87 -14.70 3.31 0.38
CA GLY A 87 -15.45 4.10 1.36
C GLY A 87 -16.85 4.52 0.93
N ARG A 88 -17.37 4.04 -0.21
CA ARG A 88 -18.66 4.51 -0.76
C ARG A 88 -19.85 4.29 0.19
N ILE A 89 -19.88 3.17 0.91
CA ILE A 89 -20.96 2.84 1.86
C ILE A 89 -20.88 3.73 3.10
N VAL A 90 -19.68 3.91 3.67
CA VAL A 90 -19.44 4.80 4.82
C VAL A 90 -19.86 6.24 4.52
N LEU A 91 -19.47 6.76 3.34
CA LEU A 91 -19.87 8.10 2.89
C LEU A 91 -21.39 8.22 2.71
N ALA A 92 -22.00 7.23 2.07
CA ALA A 92 -23.43 7.29 1.80
C ALA A 92 -24.26 7.14 3.09
N ALA A 93 -23.83 6.27 4.00
CA ALA A 93 -24.41 6.16 5.33
C ALA A 93 -24.33 7.46 6.13
N HIS A 94 -23.17 8.12 6.08
CA HIS A 94 -22.98 9.43 6.70
C HIS A 94 -23.97 10.47 6.15
N ARG A 95 -24.15 10.50 4.81
CA ARG A 95 -25.13 11.36 4.14
C ARG A 95 -26.58 11.01 4.50
N CYS A 96 -26.86 9.74 4.81
CA CYS A 96 -28.16 9.29 5.31
C CYS A 96 -28.38 9.59 6.81
N GLY A 97 -27.43 10.22 7.50
CA GLY A 97 -27.58 10.64 8.90
C GLY A 97 -27.05 9.64 9.93
N LEU A 98 -26.44 8.53 9.49
CA LEU A 98 -25.77 7.60 10.41
C LEU A 98 -24.46 8.22 10.90
N ARG A 99 -24.35 8.38 12.22
CA ARG A 99 -23.22 9.04 12.87
C ARG A 99 -22.94 8.39 14.22
N PRO A 100 -21.65 8.16 14.55
CA PRO A 100 -20.47 8.12 13.67
C PRO A 100 -20.54 7.02 12.60
N ALA A 101 -19.90 7.26 11.44
CA ALA A 101 -19.72 6.28 10.37
C ALA A 101 -18.22 5.97 10.22
N VAL A 102 -17.86 4.69 10.39
CA VAL A 102 -16.46 4.23 10.44
C VAL A 102 -16.25 3.08 9.45
N GLY A 103 -15.18 3.13 8.66
CA GLY A 103 -14.79 2.04 7.75
C GLY A 103 -13.48 1.37 8.17
N TYR A 104 -13.45 0.05 8.15
CA TYR A 104 -12.24 -0.74 8.35
C TYR A 104 -11.80 -1.37 7.02
N GLU A 105 -10.53 -1.24 6.66
CA GLU A 105 -9.97 -1.82 5.43
C GLU A 105 -8.52 -2.20 5.63
N LEU A 106 -8.13 -3.40 5.17
CA LEU A 106 -6.77 -3.92 5.30
C LEU A 106 -5.81 -3.26 4.30
N ASN A 107 -6.27 -2.99 3.08
CA ASN A 107 -5.44 -2.49 2.00
C ASN A 107 -5.14 -0.99 2.18
N PRO A 108 -3.87 -0.58 2.39
CA PRO A 108 -3.51 0.82 2.61
C PRO A 108 -3.85 1.72 1.42
N TRP A 109 -3.83 1.18 0.19
CA TRP A 109 -4.17 1.94 -1.01
C TRP A 109 -5.66 2.27 -1.07
N LEU A 110 -6.52 1.32 -0.68
CA LEU A 110 -7.96 1.52 -0.63
C LEU A 110 -8.36 2.48 0.50
N VAL A 111 -7.71 2.38 1.67
CA VAL A 111 -7.88 3.37 2.75
C VAL A 111 -7.49 4.77 2.27
N GLY A 112 -6.38 4.90 1.54
CA GLY A 112 -5.97 6.17 0.94
C GLY A 112 -7.02 6.71 -0.04
N LEU A 113 -7.55 5.85 -0.91
CA LEU A 113 -8.61 6.20 -1.86
C LEU A 113 -9.90 6.63 -1.15
N ALA A 114 -10.32 5.91 -0.11
CA ALA A 114 -11.49 6.22 0.70
C ALA A 114 -11.37 7.57 1.42
N ARG A 115 -10.17 7.87 1.97
CA ARG A 115 -9.87 9.19 2.55
C ARG A 115 -9.90 10.30 1.51
N LEU A 116 -9.35 10.05 0.32
CA LEU A 116 -9.41 11.01 -0.78
C LEU A 116 -10.86 11.27 -1.21
N HIS A 117 -11.70 10.24 -1.30
CA HIS A 117 -13.13 10.38 -1.60
C HIS A 117 -13.86 11.16 -0.50
N ALA A 118 -13.59 10.87 0.76
CA ALA A 118 -14.16 11.62 1.88
C ALA A 118 -13.73 13.09 1.89
N TRP A 119 -12.46 13.37 1.57
CA TRP A 119 -11.96 14.73 1.42
C TRP A 119 -12.62 15.47 0.27
N ARG A 120 -12.71 14.84 -0.92
CA ARG A 120 -13.41 15.40 -2.09
C ARG A 120 -14.88 15.68 -1.81
N ALA A 121 -15.51 14.89 -0.93
CA ALA A 121 -16.89 15.08 -0.51
C ALA A 121 -17.07 16.07 0.65
N GLY A 122 -15.99 16.66 1.18
CA GLY A 122 -16.04 17.55 2.35
C GLY A 122 -16.38 16.85 3.67
N CYS A 123 -16.33 15.51 3.71
CA CYS A 123 -16.70 14.71 4.88
C CYS A 123 -15.49 14.16 5.66
N ALA A 124 -14.26 14.57 5.33
CA ALA A 124 -13.04 14.02 5.93
C ALA A 124 -12.97 14.14 7.47
N GLY A 125 -13.59 15.16 8.07
CA GLY A 125 -13.67 15.31 9.53
C GLY A 125 -14.83 14.54 10.19
N SER A 126 -15.73 13.97 9.38
CA SER A 126 -16.99 13.38 9.85
C SER A 126 -17.06 11.87 9.65
N VAL A 127 -16.18 11.30 8.81
CA VAL A 127 -16.04 9.86 8.60
C VAL A 127 -14.61 9.42 8.92
N CYS A 128 -14.46 8.26 9.56
CA CYS A 128 -13.15 7.73 9.96
C CYS A 128 -12.84 6.43 9.21
N TYR A 129 -11.61 6.28 8.70
CA TYR A 129 -11.14 5.05 8.06
C TYR A 129 -9.91 4.50 8.78
N HIS A 130 -10.03 3.27 9.25
CA HIS A 130 -9.01 2.55 10.01
C HIS A 130 -8.40 1.43 9.18
N ARG A 131 -7.07 1.29 9.27
CA ARG A 131 -6.34 0.21 8.63
C ARG A 131 -6.05 -0.88 9.64
N GLU A 132 -7.05 -1.72 9.91
CA GLU A 132 -6.97 -2.78 10.90
C GLU A 132 -7.52 -4.10 10.35
N ASP A 133 -7.02 -5.20 10.90
CA ASP A 133 -7.50 -6.53 10.59
C ASP A 133 -8.76 -6.83 11.40
N LEU A 134 -9.84 -7.19 10.70
CA LEU A 134 -11.16 -7.45 11.27
C LEU A 134 -11.12 -8.49 12.41
N TRP A 135 -10.13 -9.38 12.40
CA TRP A 135 -9.96 -10.46 13.37
C TRP A 135 -9.18 -10.07 14.63
N LYS A 136 -8.58 -8.87 14.67
CA LYS A 136 -7.84 -8.35 15.84
C LYS A 136 -8.56 -7.21 16.56
N VAL A 137 -9.70 -6.75 16.05
CA VAL A 137 -10.47 -5.68 16.69
C VAL A 137 -11.11 -6.23 17.96
N THR A 138 -10.62 -5.78 19.10
CA THR A 138 -11.28 -6.01 20.39
C THR A 138 -12.49 -5.09 20.46
N TRP A 139 -13.70 -5.62 20.65
CA TRP A 139 -14.97 -4.88 20.58
C TRP A 139 -15.11 -3.69 21.57
N GLY A 140 -14.13 -3.44 22.44
CA GLY A 140 -14.07 -2.28 23.33
C GLY A 140 -13.85 -0.93 22.62
N VAL A 141 -13.41 -0.90 21.36
CA VAL A 141 -13.20 0.36 20.60
C VAL A 141 -14.52 1.06 20.23
N LEU A 142 -15.64 0.34 20.21
CA LEU A 142 -16.96 0.94 19.96
C LEU A 142 -17.43 1.89 21.08
N ASP A 143 -16.87 1.74 22.29
CA ASP A 143 -17.13 2.62 23.44
C ASP A 143 -16.30 3.90 23.41
N SER A 144 -15.12 3.92 22.77
CA SER A 144 -14.25 5.11 22.68
C SER A 144 -14.72 6.13 21.64
N PHE A 145 -15.59 5.76 20.70
CA PHE A 145 -16.25 6.70 19.79
C PHE A 145 -17.46 7.38 20.47
N ARG A 146 -17.27 7.96 21.65
CA ARG A 146 -18.18 8.97 22.21
C ARG A 146 -17.75 10.32 21.65
N PRO A 147 -18.66 11.10 21.04
CA PRO A 147 -18.37 12.52 20.87
C PRO A 147 -18.20 13.12 22.28
N HIS A 148 -17.05 13.75 22.53
CA HIS A 148 -16.95 14.69 23.64
C HIS A 148 -17.92 15.84 23.32
N THR A 149 -18.99 15.93 24.10
CA THR A 149 -19.91 17.08 24.16
C THR A 149 -19.15 18.34 24.48
#